data_AF-A0A9W3GD50-F1
#
_entry.id   AF-A0A9W3GD50-F1
#
_cell.length_a   1.000
_cell.length_b   1.000
_cell.length_c   1.000
_cell.angle_alpha   90.00
_cell.angle_beta   90.00
_cell.angle_gamma   90.00
#
_symmetry.space_group_name_H-M   'P 1'
#
loop_
_entity.id
_entity.type
_entity.pdbx_description
1 polymer ?
#
loop_
_entity_poly.entity_id
_entity_poly.type
_entity_poly.pdbx_seq_one_letter_code
_entity_poly.pdbx_strand_id
1 'polypeptide(L)'
;MSVRTLPLLFLNLGGEMLYILDQRLRAQNIPGDKARKVLNDIISTMFNRKFMEELFKPQELYSKKALRTVYDRLAHASIMRLNQASMDKLYDLMTMAFKYQVLLCPRPRDVLLVTFNHLDAIKGFIQDSPTILHQVDETFRQLTETYGGLSAGEFQMIRQTLLSFFQDLHIRVKCFWKEGQETCHSGCLLGVGATWMTGVQERLTFPCIPFERFEFCTCVYKIVIK
;
A
#
# COMPACT_ATOMS: atom_id res chain seq x y z
N MET A 1 -7.99 -18.97 12.45
CA MET A 1 -7.17 -17.93 11.78
C MET A 1 -6.64 -18.51 10.48
N SER A 2 -6.53 -17.71 9.41
CA SER A 2 -6.00 -18.19 8.13
C SER A 2 -4.47 -18.14 8.07
N VAL A 3 -3.84 -19.26 7.72
CA VAL A 3 -2.38 -19.42 7.57
C VAL A 3 -1.82 -18.89 6.25
N ARG A 4 -2.68 -18.37 5.36
CA ARG A 4 -2.30 -17.76 4.07
C ARG A 4 -2.50 -16.25 4.09
N THR A 5 -2.56 -15.63 5.26
CA THR A 5 -2.82 -14.18 5.36
C THR A 5 -1.54 -13.35 5.26
N LEU A 6 -0.41 -13.91 5.69
CA LEU A 6 0.85 -13.18 5.83
C LEU A 6 1.37 -12.58 4.51
N PRO A 7 1.36 -13.29 3.36
CA PRO A 7 1.83 -12.70 2.11
C PRO A 7 1.01 -11.48 1.69
N LEU A 8 -0.32 -11.53 1.83
CA LEU A 8 -1.18 -10.39 1.50
C LEU A 8 -0.93 -9.22 2.47
N LEU A 9 -0.82 -9.48 3.77
CA LEU A 9 -0.52 -8.44 4.76
C LEU A 9 0.81 -7.76 4.44
N PHE A 10 1.84 -8.55 4.16
CA PHE A 10 3.18 -8.03 3.87
C PHE A 10 3.24 -7.26 2.55
N LEU A 11 2.70 -7.80 1.46
CA LEU A 11 2.77 -7.14 0.16
C LEU A 11 2.00 -5.82 0.12
N ASN A 12 0.80 -5.78 0.72
CA ASN A 12 0.01 -4.55 0.74
C ASN A 12 0.64 -3.46 1.62
N LEU A 13 1.10 -3.81 2.83
CA LEU A 13 1.78 -2.84 3.68
C LEU A 13 3.08 -2.34 3.03
N GLY A 14 3.86 -3.21 2.38
CA GLY A 14 5.05 -2.81 1.63
C GLY A 14 4.73 -1.91 0.42
N GLY A 15 3.60 -2.15 -0.26
CA GLY A 15 3.09 -1.25 -1.29
C GLY A 15 2.77 0.15 -0.75
N GLU A 16 2.03 0.23 0.36
CA GLU A 16 1.74 1.50 1.04
C GLU A 16 3.02 2.22 1.48
N MET A 17 4.02 1.47 1.97
CA MET A 17 5.32 2.04 2.32
C MET A 17 5.98 2.71 1.12
N LEU A 18 6.01 2.02 -0.03
CA LEU A 18 6.62 2.55 -1.26
C LEU A 18 5.88 3.78 -1.78
N TYR A 19 4.54 3.80 -1.72
CA TYR A 19 3.76 4.99 -2.04
C TYR A 19 4.14 6.19 -1.18
N ILE A 20 4.15 6.01 0.14
CA ILE A 20 4.45 7.09 1.09
C ILE A 20 5.89 7.58 0.89
N LEU A 21 6.84 6.69 0.62
CA LEU A 21 8.23 7.04 0.39
C LEU A 21 8.42 7.79 -0.94
N ASP A 22 7.84 7.31 -2.04
CA ASP A 22 7.90 8.00 -3.34
C ASP A 22 7.34 9.43 -3.25
N GLN A 23 6.15 9.59 -2.64
CA GLN A 23 5.55 10.90 -2.41
C GLN A 23 6.47 11.84 -1.61
N ARG A 24 7.17 11.32 -0.59
CA ARG A 24 8.08 12.12 0.24
C ARG A 24 9.35 12.52 -0.49
N LEU A 25 9.93 11.60 -1.26
CA LEU A 25 11.10 11.88 -2.08
C LEU A 25 10.78 12.98 -3.11
N ARG A 26 9.59 12.93 -3.72
CA ARG A 26 9.09 13.99 -4.62
C ARG A 26 8.85 15.31 -3.90
N ALA A 27 8.19 15.29 -2.73
CA ALA A 27 7.90 16.50 -1.96
C ALA A 27 9.17 17.21 -1.44
N GLN A 28 10.25 16.46 -1.20
CA GLN A 28 11.56 17.02 -0.86
C GLN A 28 12.41 17.40 -2.08
N ASN A 29 11.87 17.22 -3.28
CA ASN A 29 12.53 17.50 -4.56
C ASN A 29 13.88 16.78 -4.69
N ILE A 30 13.94 15.53 -4.21
CA ILE A 30 15.14 14.69 -4.35
C ILE A 30 15.38 14.41 -5.83
N PRO A 31 16.62 14.51 -6.33
CA PRO A 31 16.93 14.20 -7.72
C PRO A 31 16.40 12.81 -8.11
N GLY A 32 15.75 12.73 -9.28
CA GLY A 32 15.07 11.52 -9.74
C GLY A 32 15.96 10.28 -9.67
N ASP A 33 17.22 10.37 -10.07
CA ASP A 33 18.18 9.25 -10.02
C ASP A 33 18.38 8.70 -8.60
N LYS A 34 18.47 9.59 -7.61
CA LYS A 34 18.64 9.21 -6.20
C LYS A 34 17.35 8.60 -5.64
N ALA A 35 16.21 9.20 -5.94
CA ALA A 35 14.90 8.68 -5.53
C ALA A 35 14.66 7.28 -6.11
N ARG A 36 14.96 7.09 -7.40
CA ARG A 36 14.89 5.79 -8.09
C ARG A 36 15.78 4.75 -7.45
N LYS A 37 17.04 5.10 -7.15
CA LYS A 37 17.96 4.20 -6.45
C LYS A 37 17.42 3.77 -5.08
N VAL A 38 16.91 4.71 -4.30
CA VAL A 38 16.30 4.42 -2.99
C VAL A 38 15.14 3.42 -3.12
N LEU A 39 14.21 3.65 -4.06
CA LEU A 39 13.07 2.75 -4.27
C LEU A 39 13.53 1.37 -4.78
N ASN A 40 14.44 1.32 -5.75
CA ASN A 40 14.99 0.07 -6.29
C ASN A 40 15.68 -0.77 -5.20
N ASP A 41 16.46 -0.16 -4.30
CA ASP A 41 17.15 -0.87 -3.21
C ASP A 41 16.14 -1.50 -2.22
N ILE A 42 15.06 -0.76 -1.89
CA ILE A 42 13.99 -1.25 -1.01
C ILE A 42 13.23 -2.38 -1.70
N ILE A 43 12.81 -2.21 -2.96
CA ILE A 43 12.07 -3.23 -3.73
C ILE A 43 12.93 -4.49 -3.90
N SER A 44 14.22 -4.36 -4.25
CA SER A 44 15.11 -5.51 -4.39
C SER A 44 15.26 -6.31 -3.10
N THR A 45 15.24 -5.64 -1.94
CA THR A 45 15.31 -6.30 -0.63
C THR A 45 13.98 -6.94 -0.27
N MET A 46 12.88 -6.23 -0.52
CA MET A 46 11.52 -6.70 -0.25
C MET A 46 11.19 -7.95 -1.07
N PHE A 47 11.53 -7.98 -2.36
CA PHE A 47 11.25 -9.09 -3.29
C PHE A 47 12.41 -10.09 -3.41
N ASN A 48 13.27 -10.18 -2.39
CA ASN A 48 14.31 -11.19 -2.38
C ASN A 48 13.70 -12.59 -2.48
N ARG A 49 14.17 -13.39 -3.43
CA ARG A 49 13.65 -14.73 -3.72
C ARG A 49 13.54 -15.63 -2.48
N LYS A 50 14.60 -15.73 -1.67
CA LYS A 50 14.59 -16.59 -0.48
C LYS A 50 13.56 -16.11 0.54
N PHE A 51 13.44 -14.80 0.71
CA PHE A 51 12.46 -14.23 1.61
C PHE A 51 11.03 -14.49 1.13
N MET A 52 10.75 -14.31 -0.16
CA MET A 52 9.44 -14.59 -0.76
C MET A 52 9.07 -16.08 -0.64
N GLU A 53 10.00 -16.99 -0.91
CA GLU A 53 9.77 -18.43 -0.74
C GLU A 53 9.39 -18.79 0.72
N GLU A 54 10.03 -18.19 1.72
CA GLU A 54 9.66 -18.38 3.13
C GLU A 54 8.34 -17.68 3.49
N LEU A 55 8.06 -16.50 2.93
CA LEU A 55 6.85 -15.72 3.19
C LEU A 55 5.59 -16.49 2.77
N PHE A 56 5.64 -17.16 1.61
CA PHE A 56 4.51 -17.88 1.02
C PHE A 56 4.24 -19.25 1.64
N LYS A 57 5.11 -19.75 2.52
CA LYS A 57 4.81 -20.95 3.31
C LYS A 57 3.58 -20.70 4.19
N PRO A 58 2.66 -21.67 4.31
CA PRO A 58 1.54 -21.55 5.24
C PRO A 58 2.05 -21.36 6.67
N GLN A 59 1.77 -20.19 7.25
CA GLN A 59 2.26 -19.82 8.58
C GLN A 59 1.34 -18.79 9.24
N GLU A 60 1.45 -18.66 10.56
CA GLU A 60 0.74 -17.63 11.30
C GLU A 60 1.29 -16.23 11.01
N LEU A 61 0.47 -15.21 11.30
CA LEU A 61 0.92 -13.84 11.19
C LEU A 61 2.05 -13.54 12.17
N TYR A 62 3.01 -12.73 11.73
CA TYR A 62 3.99 -12.17 12.64
C TYR A 62 3.32 -11.31 13.72
N SER A 63 3.93 -11.27 14.91
CA SER A 63 3.52 -10.31 15.92
C SER A 63 3.69 -8.88 15.38
N LYS A 64 2.85 -7.95 15.86
CA LYS A 64 2.92 -6.52 15.45
C LYS A 64 4.34 -5.94 15.64
N LYS A 65 5.03 -6.34 16.72
CA LYS A 65 6.42 -5.95 17.00
C LYS A 65 7.40 -6.53 15.98
N ALA A 66 7.28 -7.82 15.66
CA ALA A 66 8.14 -8.45 14.67
C ALA A 66 7.94 -7.85 13.28
N LEU A 67 6.69 -7.66 12.85
CA LEU A 67 6.36 -7.04 11.56
C LEU A 67 6.91 -5.62 11.47
N ARG A 68 6.78 -4.82 12.54
CA ARG A 68 7.39 -3.48 12.63
C ARG A 68 8.91 -3.52 12.43
N THR A 69 9.61 -4.44 13.08
CA THR A 69 11.06 -4.61 12.90
C THR A 69 11.44 -4.98 11.47
N VAL A 70 10.63 -5.79 10.78
CA VAL A 70 10.88 -6.12 9.37
C VAL A 70 10.79 -4.87 8.50
N TYR A 71 9.74 -4.05 8.67
CA TYR A 71 9.61 -2.80 7.91
C TYR A 71 10.67 -1.76 8.25
N ASP A 72 11.11 -1.70 9.50
CA ASP A 72 12.25 -0.85 9.89
C ASP A 72 13.52 -1.21 9.13
N ARG A 73 13.82 -2.51 9.02
CA ARG A 73 14.96 -3.00 8.23
C ARG A 73 14.80 -2.73 6.74
N LEU A 74 13.58 -2.88 6.19
CA LEU A 74 13.32 -2.61 4.78
C LEU A 74 13.48 -1.14 4.42
N ALA A 75 12.94 -0.23 5.22
CA ALA A 75 13.05 1.21 4.97
C ALA A 75 14.52 1.69 5.00
N HIS A 76 15.35 1.04 5.82
CA HIS A 76 16.80 1.30 5.95
C HIS A 76 17.67 0.39 5.08
N ALA A 77 17.09 -0.41 4.19
CA ALA A 77 17.87 -1.21 3.24
C ALA A 77 18.56 -0.34 2.17
N SER A 78 18.00 0.84 1.91
CA SER A 78 18.59 1.85 1.04
C SER A 78 19.51 2.82 1.80
N ILE A 79 20.16 3.73 1.07
CA ILE A 79 20.95 4.82 1.66
C ILE A 79 20.13 5.79 2.52
N MET A 80 18.81 5.86 2.29
CA MET A 80 17.88 6.74 3.00
C MET A 80 17.86 6.43 4.50
N ARG A 81 17.92 7.46 5.35
CA ARG A 81 17.82 7.27 6.81
C ARG A 81 16.58 7.96 7.37
N LEU A 82 15.74 7.19 8.04
CA LEU A 82 14.58 7.70 8.76
C LEU A 82 14.90 7.71 10.27
N ASN A 83 14.50 8.78 10.95
CA ASN A 83 14.58 8.78 12.42
C ASN A 83 13.42 7.96 13.03
N GLN A 84 13.52 7.61 14.31
CA GLN A 84 12.51 6.78 14.99
C GLN A 84 11.10 7.37 14.87
N ALA A 85 10.93 8.68 15.12
CA ALA A 85 9.65 9.35 15.01
C ALA A 85 9.06 9.31 13.58
N SER A 86 9.92 9.29 12.57
CA SER A 86 9.55 9.16 11.16
C SER A 86 9.13 7.74 10.84
N MET A 87 9.85 6.74 11.34
CA MET A 87 9.48 5.32 11.22
C MET A 87 8.15 4.99 11.93
N ASP A 88 7.90 5.59 13.10
CA ASP A 88 6.63 5.47 13.82
C ASP A 88 5.47 5.97 12.95
N LYS A 89 5.59 7.18 12.40
CA LYS A 89 4.60 7.78 11.50
C LYS A 89 4.41 6.99 10.21
N LEU A 90 5.50 6.50 9.61
CA LEU A 90 5.44 5.70 8.38
C LEU A 90 4.59 4.44 8.61
N TYR A 91 4.88 3.69 9.67
CA TYR A 91 4.15 2.47 10.00
C TYR A 91 2.68 2.74 10.33
N ASP A 92 2.37 3.83 11.04
CA ASP A 92 1.00 4.25 11.30
C ASP A 92 0.25 4.56 9.99
N LEU A 93 0.86 5.34 9.09
CA LEU A 93 0.26 5.65 7.79
C LEU A 93 -0.01 4.39 6.96
N MET A 94 0.98 3.49 6.85
CA MET A 94 0.84 2.23 6.11
C MET A 94 -0.31 1.38 6.65
N THR A 95 -0.35 1.18 7.97
CA THR A 95 -1.37 0.35 8.61
C THR A 95 -2.76 0.98 8.56
N MET A 96 -2.85 2.31 8.65
CA MET A 96 -4.10 3.04 8.46
C MET A 96 -4.64 2.91 7.03
N ALA A 97 -3.80 3.16 6.02
CA ALA A 97 -4.19 3.11 4.62
C ALA A 97 -4.67 1.72 4.21
N PHE A 98 -3.89 0.68 4.56
CA PHE A 98 -4.29 -0.68 4.22
C PHE A 98 -5.52 -1.15 5.02
N LYS A 99 -5.64 -0.79 6.31
CA LYS A 99 -6.87 -1.06 7.09
C LYS A 99 -8.09 -0.46 6.41
N TYR A 100 -7.98 0.78 5.92
CA TYR A 100 -9.06 1.45 5.21
C TYR A 100 -9.43 0.71 3.91
N GLN A 101 -8.46 0.30 3.10
CA GLN A 101 -8.71 -0.48 1.88
C GLN A 101 -9.41 -1.82 2.17
N VAL A 102 -9.01 -2.54 3.22
CA VAL A 102 -9.65 -3.81 3.62
C VAL A 102 -11.11 -3.59 4.08
N LEU A 103 -11.39 -2.47 4.75
CA LEU A 103 -12.75 -2.10 5.15
C LEU A 103 -13.63 -1.78 3.93
N LEU A 104 -13.07 -1.10 2.93
CA LEU A 104 -13.79 -0.74 1.70
C LEU A 104 -14.04 -1.90 0.74
N CYS A 105 -13.34 -3.03 0.87
CA CYS A 105 -13.55 -4.19 0.01
C CYS A 105 -14.98 -4.74 0.16
N PRO A 106 -15.86 -4.67 -0.87
CA PRO A 106 -17.20 -5.22 -0.78
C PRO A 106 -17.17 -6.74 -0.65
N ARG A 107 -16.34 -7.40 -1.45
CA ARG A 107 -16.18 -8.86 -1.44
C ARG A 107 -14.82 -9.24 -0.85
N PRO A 108 -14.71 -10.36 -0.12
CA PRO A 108 -13.45 -10.79 0.49
C PRO A 108 -12.32 -11.04 -0.53
N ARG A 109 -12.69 -11.47 -1.74
CA ARG A 109 -11.74 -11.67 -2.85
C ARG A 109 -11.10 -10.36 -3.33
N ASP A 110 -11.75 -9.22 -3.11
CA ASP A 110 -11.25 -7.93 -3.59
C ASP A 110 -9.95 -7.52 -2.86
N VAL A 111 -9.66 -8.09 -1.68
CA VAL A 111 -8.35 -7.93 -1.00
C VAL A 111 -7.18 -8.43 -1.86
N LEU A 112 -7.39 -9.50 -2.63
CA LEU A 112 -6.37 -9.98 -3.57
C LEU A 112 -6.16 -8.98 -4.71
N LEU A 113 -7.23 -8.33 -5.18
CA LEU A 113 -7.14 -7.29 -6.22
C LEU A 113 -6.36 -6.08 -5.72
N VAL A 114 -6.59 -5.65 -4.47
CA VAL A 114 -5.78 -4.61 -3.84
C VAL A 114 -4.29 -5.00 -3.85
N THR A 115 -3.98 -6.27 -3.58
CA THR A 115 -2.59 -6.77 -3.64
C THR A 115 -2.00 -6.72 -5.04
N PHE A 116 -2.77 -7.11 -6.06
CA PHE A 116 -2.32 -7.01 -7.45
C PHE A 116 -2.12 -5.56 -7.89
N ASN A 117 -2.97 -4.63 -7.45
CA ASN A 117 -2.80 -3.20 -7.74
C ASN A 117 -1.51 -2.65 -7.13
N HIS A 118 -1.16 -3.05 -5.89
CA HIS A 118 0.12 -2.71 -5.29
C HIS A 118 1.29 -3.26 -6.11
N LEU A 119 1.24 -4.54 -6.51
CA LEU A 119 2.31 -5.11 -7.33
C LEU A 119 2.47 -4.40 -8.68
N ASP A 120 1.37 -4.05 -9.34
CA ASP A 120 1.40 -3.33 -10.61
C ASP A 120 2.01 -1.93 -10.46
N ALA A 121 1.61 -1.20 -9.43
CA ALA A 121 2.21 0.10 -9.15
C ALA A 121 3.69 0.00 -8.75
N ILE A 122 4.07 -1.05 -8.01
CA ILE A 122 5.48 -1.32 -7.67
C ILE A 122 6.31 -1.53 -8.94
N LYS A 123 5.77 -2.22 -9.96
CA LYS A 123 6.46 -2.33 -11.27
C LYS A 123 6.69 -0.96 -11.90
N GLY A 124 5.76 -0.02 -11.73
CA GLY A 124 5.90 1.36 -12.17
C GLY A 124 7.04 2.15 -11.48
N PHE A 125 7.44 1.75 -10.27
CA PHE A 125 8.59 2.37 -9.58
C PHE A 125 9.94 1.82 -10.05
N ILE A 126 9.95 0.60 -10.60
CA ILE A 126 11.19 -0.06 -11.04
C ILE A 126 11.64 0.58 -12.36
N GLN A 127 12.86 1.08 -12.37
CA GLN A 127 13.50 1.58 -13.59
C GLN A 127 14.88 0.93 -13.74
N ASP A 128 15.23 0.61 -14.99
CA ASP A 128 16.56 0.12 -15.41
C ASP A 128 17.08 -1.12 -14.66
N SER A 129 16.18 -1.98 -14.14
CA SER A 129 16.56 -3.21 -13.44
C SER A 129 15.64 -4.40 -13.80
N PRO A 130 15.96 -5.15 -14.87
CA PRO A 130 15.13 -6.28 -15.31
C PRO A 130 15.10 -7.42 -14.28
N THR A 131 16.15 -7.56 -13.46
CA THR A 131 16.23 -8.58 -12.42
C THR A 131 15.17 -8.36 -11.33
N ILE A 132 14.98 -7.12 -10.89
CA ILE A 132 13.96 -6.78 -9.86
C ILE A 132 12.57 -6.95 -10.46
N LEU A 133 12.37 -6.52 -11.72
CA LEU A 133 11.10 -6.70 -12.41
C LEU A 133 10.70 -8.18 -12.47
N HIS A 134 11.63 -9.06 -12.85
CA HIS A 134 11.42 -10.51 -12.86
C HIS A 134 11.07 -11.07 -11.47
N GLN A 135 11.65 -10.54 -10.39
CA GLN A 135 11.30 -10.97 -9.02
C GLN A 135 9.87 -10.59 -8.65
N VAL A 136 9.42 -9.40 -9.04
CA VAL A 136 8.04 -8.96 -8.83
C VAL A 136 7.06 -9.76 -9.68
N ASP A 137 7.40 -10.04 -10.94
CA ASP A 137 6.61 -10.90 -11.83
C ASP A 137 6.46 -12.32 -11.28
N GLU A 138 7.53 -12.90 -10.76
CA GLU A 138 7.49 -14.21 -10.14
C GLU A 138 6.60 -14.22 -8.89
N THR A 139 6.62 -13.15 -8.09
CA THR A 139 5.72 -12.99 -6.94
C THR A 139 4.26 -12.87 -7.40
N PHE A 140 4.00 -12.18 -8.50
CA PHE A 140 2.67 -12.08 -9.11
C PHE A 140 2.14 -13.46 -9.53
N ARG A 141 3.00 -14.28 -10.16
CA ARG A 141 2.69 -15.66 -10.54
C ARG A 141 2.39 -16.52 -9.31
N GLN A 142 3.23 -16.45 -8.28
CA GLN A 142 3.04 -17.20 -7.02
C GLN A 142 1.74 -16.81 -6.29
N LEU A 143 1.35 -15.53 -6.29
CA LEU A 143 0.04 -15.11 -5.77
C LEU A 143 -1.10 -15.73 -6.57
N THR A 144 -1.00 -15.73 -7.90
CA THR A 144 -2.05 -16.28 -8.75
C THR A 144 -2.22 -17.77 -8.52
N GLU A 145 -1.12 -18.51 -8.40
CA GLU A 145 -1.12 -19.95 -8.11
C GLU A 145 -1.64 -20.26 -6.69
N THR A 146 -1.21 -19.48 -5.68
CA THR A 146 -1.56 -19.73 -4.27
C THR A 146 -3.01 -19.36 -3.95
N TYR A 147 -3.52 -18.27 -4.52
CA TYR A 147 -4.84 -17.72 -4.19
C TYR A 147 -5.90 -17.97 -5.26
N GLY A 148 -5.52 -18.41 -6.46
CA GLY A 148 -6.44 -18.59 -7.60
C GLY A 148 -7.51 -19.66 -7.37
N GLY A 149 -7.18 -20.72 -6.63
CA GLY A 149 -8.10 -21.82 -6.31
C GLY A 149 -8.88 -21.66 -5.00
N LEU A 150 -8.72 -20.56 -4.27
CA LEU A 150 -9.34 -20.40 -2.96
C LEU A 150 -10.85 -20.13 -3.07
N SER A 151 -11.59 -20.76 -2.17
CA SER A 151 -13.02 -20.55 -2.01
C SER A 151 -13.35 -19.17 -1.39
N ALA A 152 -14.58 -18.72 -1.56
CA ALA A 152 -15.06 -17.49 -0.91
C ALA A 152 -14.96 -17.54 0.62
N GLY A 153 -15.13 -18.72 1.22
CA GLY A 153 -14.99 -18.93 2.66
C GLY A 153 -13.54 -18.73 3.13
N GLU A 154 -12.56 -19.25 2.38
CA GLU A 154 -11.14 -19.03 2.70
C GLU A 154 -10.75 -17.55 2.58
N PHE A 155 -11.24 -16.85 1.56
CA PHE A 155 -11.05 -15.40 1.45
C PHE A 155 -11.71 -14.63 2.61
N GLN A 156 -12.88 -15.08 3.07
CA GLN A 156 -13.52 -14.48 4.24
C GLN A 156 -12.69 -14.69 5.51
N MET A 157 -12.09 -15.88 5.68
CA MET A 157 -11.17 -16.15 6.79
C MET A 157 -9.91 -15.28 6.72
N ILE A 158 -9.35 -15.06 5.53
CA ILE A 158 -8.24 -14.12 5.32
C ILE A 158 -8.65 -12.71 5.73
N ARG A 159 -9.80 -12.22 5.25
CA ARG A 159 -10.31 -10.89 5.58
C ARG A 159 -10.52 -10.72 7.09
N GLN A 160 -11.13 -11.70 7.75
CA GLN A 160 -11.32 -11.68 9.20
C GLN A 160 -9.97 -11.66 9.94
N THR A 161 -9.00 -12.47 9.48
CA THR A 161 -7.66 -12.50 10.08
C THR A 161 -6.96 -11.14 9.95
N LEU A 162 -7.08 -10.47 8.79
CA LEU A 162 -6.58 -9.10 8.59
C LEU A 162 -7.27 -8.09 9.51
N LEU A 163 -8.60 -8.11 9.56
CA LEU A 163 -9.36 -7.19 10.41
C LEU A 163 -8.99 -7.37 11.89
N SER A 164 -8.86 -8.61 12.37
CA SER A 164 -8.42 -8.90 13.73
C SER A 164 -6.99 -8.44 13.99
N PHE A 165 -6.08 -8.53 13.01
CA PHE A 165 -4.74 -7.95 13.13
C PHE A 165 -4.81 -6.42 13.36
N PHE A 166 -5.74 -5.72 12.70
CA PHE A 166 -5.92 -4.27 12.80
C PHE A 166 -6.82 -3.78 13.95
N GLN A 167 -7.46 -4.66 14.72
CA GLN A 167 -8.44 -4.28 15.75
C GLN A 167 -7.84 -3.38 16.84
N ASP A 168 -6.67 -3.70 17.39
CA ASP A 168 -6.07 -2.89 18.48
C ASP A 168 -5.20 -1.74 17.98
N LEU A 169 -5.09 -1.54 16.66
CA LEU A 169 -4.34 -0.42 16.09
C LEU A 169 -5.23 0.83 16.07
N HIS A 170 -5.15 1.59 17.17
CA HIS A 170 -5.79 2.89 17.33
C HIS A 170 -4.82 4.01 16.96
N ILE A 171 -4.88 4.44 15.70
CA ILE A 171 -4.07 5.56 15.23
C ILE A 171 -4.91 6.82 15.36
N ARG A 172 -4.45 7.77 16.19
CA ARG A 172 -5.07 9.09 16.30
C ARG A 172 -4.73 9.90 15.05
N VAL A 173 -5.60 9.85 14.05
CA VAL A 173 -5.50 10.71 12.88
C VAL A 173 -5.94 12.11 13.32
N LYS A 174 -4.98 13.00 13.58
CA LYS A 174 -5.29 14.45 13.59
C LYS A 174 -5.41 14.88 12.13
N CYS A 175 -6.55 14.60 11.50
CA CYS A 175 -6.90 15.27 10.25
C CYS A 175 -7.07 16.75 10.58
N PHE A 176 -6.07 17.57 10.24
CA PHE A 176 -6.23 19.02 10.29
C PHE A 176 -7.02 19.41 9.03
N TRP A 177 -8.31 19.69 9.22
CA TRP A 177 -9.16 20.28 8.19
C TRP A 177 -8.82 21.78 8.07
N LYS A 178 -7.89 22.10 7.17
CA LYS A 178 -7.79 23.38 6.47
C LYS A 178 -7.48 23.00 5.03
N GLU A 179 -8.28 23.31 4.02
CA GLU A 179 -8.78 24.64 3.67
C GLU A 179 -9.99 24.52 2.73
N GLY A 180 -10.86 25.53 2.75
CA GLY A 180 -12.14 25.55 2.04
C GLY A 180 -13.15 26.54 2.64
N GLN A 181 -12.68 27.52 3.42
CA GLN A 181 -13.35 28.81 3.56
C GLN A 181 -12.50 29.85 2.82
N GLU A 182 -12.40 29.67 1.50
CA GLU A 182 -12.26 30.81 0.62
C GLU A 182 -13.68 31.16 0.17
N THR A 183 -14.24 32.15 0.85
CA THR A 183 -15.48 32.90 0.57
C THR A 183 -16.27 32.48 -0.68
N CYS A 184 -17.22 31.56 -0.52
CA CYS A 184 -18.39 31.49 -1.39
C CYS A 184 -19.37 32.62 -1.01
N HIS A 185 -19.07 33.85 -1.44
CA HIS A 185 -20.16 34.80 -1.65
C HIS A 185 -20.82 34.47 -2.98
N SER A 186 -22.12 34.19 -2.90
CA SER A 186 -23.06 33.94 -4.01
C SER A 186 -23.16 32.48 -4.49
N GLY A 187 -23.95 31.70 -3.75
CA GLY A 187 -24.92 30.74 -4.28
C GLY A 187 -24.40 29.59 -5.16
N CYS A 188 -24.24 28.41 -4.57
CA CYS A 188 -24.20 27.16 -5.35
C CYS A 188 -25.21 26.17 -4.77
N LEU A 189 -26.32 26.02 -5.50
CA LEU A 189 -27.37 25.03 -5.29
C LEU A 189 -26.85 23.63 -5.66
N LEU A 190 -27.15 22.66 -4.81
CA LEU A 190 -26.97 21.24 -5.09
C LEU A 190 -27.87 20.83 -6.28
N GLY A 191 -27.26 20.35 -7.37
CA GLY A 191 -27.95 19.86 -8.56
C GLY A 191 -27.52 18.44 -8.93
N VAL A 192 -28.49 17.53 -8.94
CA VAL A 192 -28.39 16.12 -9.32
C VAL A 192 -28.46 15.99 -10.86
N GLY A 193 -27.52 15.25 -11.47
CA GLY A 193 -27.69 14.54 -12.75
C GLY A 193 -27.15 15.19 -14.04
N ALA A 194 -26.21 14.50 -14.72
CA ALA A 194 -25.95 14.42 -16.17
C ALA A 194 -24.60 13.68 -16.42
N THR A 195 -24.56 12.37 -16.67
CA THR A 195 -24.55 11.65 -17.97
C THR A 195 -23.65 12.25 -19.07
N TRP A 196 -22.56 11.54 -19.39
CA TRP A 196 -21.90 11.55 -20.72
C TRP A 196 -21.54 10.10 -21.15
N MET A 197 -22.16 9.69 -22.26
CA MET A 197 -21.81 8.60 -23.19
C MET A 197 -20.49 8.94 -23.93
N THR A 198 -19.64 8.08 -24.53
CA THR A 198 -19.63 6.66 -24.93
C THR A 198 -18.20 6.31 -25.42
N GLY A 199 -17.72 5.10 -25.10
CA GLY A 199 -16.92 4.24 -26.00
C GLY A 199 -15.40 4.42 -26.10
N VAL A 200 -14.63 3.68 -25.28
CA VAL A 200 -13.48 2.82 -25.67
C VAL A 200 -13.22 1.80 -24.53
N GLN A 201 -13.27 0.52 -24.87
CA GLN A 201 -12.80 -0.68 -24.15
C GLN A 201 -13.13 -0.82 -22.64
N GLU A 202 -14.15 -1.62 -22.34
CA GLU A 202 -14.38 -2.21 -21.01
C GLU A 202 -13.14 -2.97 -20.52
N ARG A 203 -12.39 -2.33 -19.63
CA ARG A 203 -11.59 -3.02 -18.61
C ARG A 203 -12.34 -2.80 -17.31
N LEU A 204 -12.62 -3.88 -16.59
CA LEU A 204 -13.31 -3.90 -15.30
C LEU A 204 -12.60 -2.99 -14.28
N THR A 205 -12.87 -1.69 -14.35
CA THR A 205 -12.44 -0.72 -13.35
C THR A 205 -13.42 -0.82 -12.21
N PHE A 206 -13.02 -1.55 -11.18
CA PHE A 206 -13.42 -1.15 -9.83
C PHE A 206 -13.14 0.35 -9.70
N PRO A 207 -14.00 1.12 -9.01
CA PRO A 207 -13.61 2.41 -8.51
C PRO A 207 -12.61 2.16 -7.37
N CYS A 208 -11.39 1.73 -7.70
CA CYS A 208 -10.22 2.08 -6.93
C CYS A 208 -10.23 3.60 -6.94
N ILE A 209 -10.64 4.18 -5.82
CA ILE A 209 -10.64 5.61 -5.60
C ILE A 209 -9.28 6.12 -6.10
N PRO A 210 -9.24 7.04 -7.08
CA PRO A 210 -7.99 7.66 -7.48
C PRO A 210 -7.32 8.21 -6.23
N PHE A 211 -6.09 7.78 -6.03
CA PHE A 211 -5.21 8.12 -4.91
C PHE A 211 -5.02 9.64 -4.74
N GLU A 212 -5.45 10.45 -5.70
CA GLU A 212 -5.60 11.92 -5.59
C GLU A 212 -6.43 12.34 -4.37
N ARG A 213 -7.40 11.54 -3.90
CA ARG A 213 -8.14 11.85 -2.65
C ARG A 213 -7.36 11.56 -1.37
N PHE A 214 -6.22 10.88 -1.42
CA PHE A 214 -5.32 10.67 -0.28
C PHE A 214 -4.15 11.68 -0.24
N GLU A 215 -4.08 12.64 -1.17
CA GLU A 215 -3.18 13.80 -1.07
C GLU A 215 -3.41 14.60 0.23
N PHE A 216 -4.61 14.51 0.81
CA PHE A 216 -4.94 15.22 2.05
C PHE A 216 -4.27 14.66 3.31
N CYS A 217 -3.79 13.41 3.31
CA CYS A 217 -3.23 12.82 4.54
C CYS A 217 -1.71 13.01 4.69
N THR A 218 -0.99 13.26 3.60
CA THR A 218 0.48 13.42 3.62
C THR A 218 0.93 14.84 3.96
N CYS A 219 0.09 15.87 3.79
CA CYS A 219 0.42 17.26 4.14
C CYS A 219 0.60 17.55 5.64
N VAL A 220 0.21 16.64 6.55
CA VAL A 220 0.20 16.92 8.01
C VAL A 220 1.37 16.28 8.77
N TYR A 221 2.13 15.35 8.16
CA TYR A 221 3.19 14.63 8.87
C TYR A 221 4.55 14.78 8.19
N LYS A 222 5.33 15.78 8.66
CA LYS A 222 6.79 15.82 8.48
C LYS A 222 7.38 14.48 8.95
N ILE A 223 7.75 13.60 8.00
CA ILE A 223 8.79 12.59 8.25
C ILE A 223 10.04 13.16 7.64
N VAL A 224 11.09 13.13 8.43
CA VAL A 224 12.38 13.71 8.10
C VAL A 224 13.21 12.57 7.55
N ILE A 225 13.41 12.61 6.23
CA ILE A 225 14.42 11.80 5.56
C ILE A 225 15.74 12.55 5.77
N LYS A 226 16.73 11.91 6.38
CA LYS A 226 18.08 12.43 6.53
C LYS A 226 19.01 11.86 5.48
#